data_AF-A0A2A4NU53-F1
#
_entry.id   AF-A0A2A4NU53-F1
#
_cell.length_a   1.000
_cell.length_b   1.000
_cell.length_c   1.000
_cell.angle_alpha   90.00
_cell.angle_beta   90.00
_cell.angle_gamma   90.00
#
_symmetry.space_group_name_H-M   'P 1'
#
loop_
_entity.id
_entity.type
_entity.pdbx_description
1 polymer ?
#
loop_
_entity_poly.entity_id
_entity_poly.type
_entity_poly.pdbx_seq_one_letter_code
_entity_poly.pdbx_strand_id
1 'polypeptide(L)'
;MSDGTQTTGPKKHPPLIVWCADMQAGNSVLEALQQGFAPDLRTSLPEVDEDISGETPDMLLLCLSPVETLCRTMEEGAVPSVALKRWQDQAQDIIALSRRNRRKVRILDIDMATSYPAAFLRWFGLPEDEAQIAALSREEAPDRDEILNLLALRTLSNDMPARVLQGELEAVSLNLAEGAVADAADPDAAYLLYRDIREQQTHLQAQNRAVQEEAAAQGDHKAQLEADLQQARAQNRELHEQHALLQAQNRAVQEEAAAQSDHKAQLEADLQQARAQNRELHEQHALLQAQNRAVQEEAAAQGDHKAQLEADLQQARAQNRELHEQRALLQAQNRAVQEEAEALNKRKSRLEGDLQLVRKETNQLHQKGEVMHAQSLKMQQKLETLEQVKARLEQRLEQLNQGIESYQVQMKDLRSEQFGLKRKVADKESGLQQAGAMLRDLETHAAHLTEELDQAKVRYGKKQQQLEGLEQRLQQFLSSRSYRLTAPLRKMRALISGGQI
;
A
#
# COMPACT_ATOMS: atom_id res chain seq x y z
N MET A 1 41.09 -142.81 -78.92
CA MET A 1 41.83 -143.80 -78.11
C MET A 1 41.67 -143.30 -76.68
N SER A 2 40.51 -143.51 -76.06
CA SER A 2 40.03 -144.79 -75.50
C SER A 2 41.06 -145.39 -74.56
N ASP A 3 40.68 -145.37 -73.30
CA ASP A 3 41.12 -146.17 -72.15
C ASP A 3 41.61 -145.26 -71.02
N GLY A 4 41.19 -145.44 -69.78
CA GLY A 4 40.46 -146.56 -69.23
C GLY A 4 40.62 -146.42 -67.72
N THR A 5 39.49 -146.29 -67.04
CA THR A 5 39.31 -146.34 -65.60
C THR A 5 40.23 -147.33 -64.89
N GLN A 6 40.93 -146.88 -63.85
CA GLN A 6 41.21 -147.70 -62.67
C GLN A 6 40.98 -146.87 -61.40
N THR A 7 39.72 -146.84 -60.98
CA THR A 7 39.34 -146.60 -59.59
C THR A 7 39.86 -147.75 -58.75
N THR A 8 41.04 -147.58 -58.15
CA THR A 8 41.53 -148.44 -57.09
C THR A 8 40.89 -147.98 -55.78
N GLY A 9 40.07 -148.85 -55.18
CA GLY A 9 39.47 -148.59 -53.89
C GLY A 9 40.54 -148.34 -52.82
N PRO A 10 40.24 -147.51 -51.79
CA PRO A 10 41.24 -147.05 -50.83
C PRO A 10 41.82 -148.24 -50.06
N LYS A 11 43.14 -148.42 -50.17
CA LYS A 11 43.90 -149.28 -49.27
C LYS A 11 43.64 -148.76 -47.85
N LYS A 12 43.16 -149.62 -46.95
CA LYS A 12 43.07 -149.26 -45.52
C LYS A 12 44.49 -149.03 -45.01
N HIS A 13 44.89 -147.77 -44.94
CA HIS A 13 46.15 -147.36 -44.34
C HIS A 13 46.09 -147.60 -42.81
N PRO A 14 47.21 -147.99 -42.18
CA PRO A 14 47.28 -148.09 -40.73
C PRO A 14 46.90 -146.75 -40.09
N PRO A 15 46.33 -146.74 -38.88
CA PRO A 15 46.05 -145.49 -38.19
C PRO A 15 47.37 -144.72 -38.05
N LEU A 16 47.34 -143.39 -38.21
CA LEU A 16 48.51 -142.49 -38.18
C LEU A 16 48.29 -141.48 -37.05
N ILE A 17 49.22 -141.33 -36.12
CA ILE A 17 49.16 -140.24 -35.12
C ILE A 17 49.96 -139.07 -35.68
N VAL A 18 49.34 -137.91 -35.79
CA VAL A 18 50.02 -136.69 -36.27
C VAL A 18 50.06 -135.69 -35.13
N TRP A 19 51.27 -135.28 -34.77
CA TRP A 19 51.48 -134.11 -33.92
C TRP A 19 51.97 -132.97 -34.79
N CYS A 20 51.42 -131.77 -34.56
CA CYS A 20 51.80 -130.58 -35.29
C CYS A 20 52.24 -129.50 -34.30
N ALA A 21 53.47 -129.00 -34.47
CA ALA A 21 54.02 -127.93 -33.65
C ALA A 21 53.17 -126.66 -33.73
N ASP A 22 52.56 -126.41 -34.89
CA ASP A 22 51.73 -125.24 -35.15
C ASP A 22 50.59 -125.60 -36.11
N MET A 23 49.37 -125.67 -35.58
CA MET A 23 48.17 -126.05 -36.34
C MET A 23 47.81 -125.04 -37.44
N GLN A 24 48.21 -123.77 -37.32
CA GLN A 24 47.94 -122.76 -38.35
C GLN A 24 48.90 -122.89 -39.52
N ALA A 25 50.20 -123.09 -39.24
CA ALA A 25 51.21 -123.26 -40.29
C ALA A 25 51.09 -124.61 -40.99
N GLY A 26 50.75 -125.67 -40.26
CA GLY A 26 50.63 -127.03 -40.78
C GLY A 26 49.29 -127.36 -41.44
N ASN A 27 48.32 -126.43 -41.48
CA ASN A 27 46.94 -126.75 -41.89
C ASN A 27 46.86 -127.36 -43.30
N SER A 28 47.56 -126.79 -44.28
CA SER A 28 47.60 -127.31 -45.65
C SER A 28 48.15 -128.74 -45.71
N VAL A 29 49.17 -129.05 -44.90
CA VAL A 29 49.79 -130.38 -44.81
C VAL A 29 48.84 -131.38 -44.13
N LEU A 30 48.14 -130.93 -43.08
CA LEU A 30 47.15 -131.73 -42.35
C LEU A 30 45.93 -132.06 -43.21
N GLU A 31 45.40 -131.08 -43.97
CA GLU A 31 44.30 -131.27 -44.91
C GLU A 31 44.66 -132.31 -45.99
N ALA A 32 45.87 -132.24 -46.54
CA ALA A 32 46.34 -133.23 -47.51
C ALA A 32 46.43 -134.65 -46.91
N LEU A 33 46.89 -134.79 -45.66
CA LEU A 33 46.96 -136.08 -44.98
C LEU A 33 45.58 -136.66 -44.66
N GLN A 34 44.60 -135.84 -44.31
CA GLN A 34 43.22 -136.28 -44.03
C GLN A 34 42.50 -136.87 -45.24
N GLN A 35 42.94 -136.56 -46.46
CA GLN A 35 42.34 -137.11 -47.68
C GLN A 35 42.70 -138.59 -47.92
N GLY A 36 43.86 -139.05 -47.42
CA GLY A 36 44.33 -140.43 -47.60
C GLY A 36 44.40 -141.26 -46.30
N PHE A 37 44.51 -140.60 -45.15
CA PHE A 37 44.61 -141.21 -43.83
C PHE A 37 43.51 -140.65 -42.92
N ALA A 38 43.13 -141.39 -41.87
CA ALA A 38 42.33 -140.86 -40.76
C ALA A 38 43.27 -140.56 -39.58
N PRO A 39 44.01 -139.43 -39.59
CA PRO A 39 45.01 -139.16 -38.58
C PRO A 39 44.37 -138.83 -37.22
N ASP A 40 44.90 -139.41 -36.15
CA ASP A 40 44.59 -138.99 -34.78
C ASP A 40 45.48 -137.79 -34.44
N LEU A 41 44.87 -136.60 -34.35
CA LEU A 41 45.57 -135.33 -34.17
C LEU A 41 45.82 -135.08 -32.69
N ARG A 42 47.09 -134.99 -32.29
CA ARG A 42 47.47 -134.67 -30.91
C ARG A 42 47.96 -133.23 -30.80
N THR A 43 47.40 -132.49 -29.85
CA THR A 43 47.72 -131.08 -29.57
C THR A 43 48.89 -130.90 -28.59
N SER A 44 49.30 -131.97 -27.88
CA SER A 44 50.47 -131.98 -27.02
C SER A 44 51.48 -133.01 -27.52
N LEU A 45 52.77 -132.70 -27.40
CA LEU A 45 53.83 -133.65 -27.74
C LEU A 45 53.68 -134.89 -26.83
N PRO A 46 53.62 -136.12 -27.38
CA PRO A 46 53.47 -137.32 -26.56
C PRO A 46 54.62 -137.46 -25.57
N GLU A 47 54.31 -137.77 -24.30
CA GLU A 47 55.34 -137.95 -23.28
C GLU A 47 56.26 -139.12 -23.64
N VAL A 48 57.54 -138.96 -23.33
CA VAL A 48 58.60 -139.89 -23.73
C VAL A 48 58.46 -141.29 -23.10
N ASP A 49 57.56 -141.43 -22.12
CA ASP A 49 57.28 -142.65 -21.35
C ASP A 49 55.90 -143.26 -21.65
N GLU A 50 55.14 -142.74 -22.64
CA GLU A 50 53.96 -143.45 -23.14
C GLU A 50 54.42 -144.76 -23.82
N ASP A 51 54.15 -145.90 -23.17
CA ASP A 51 54.38 -147.23 -23.73
C ASP A 51 53.56 -147.41 -25.03
N ILE A 52 54.18 -147.12 -26.18
CA ILE A 52 53.66 -147.41 -27.52
C ILE A 52 53.79 -148.94 -27.78
N SER A 53 53.15 -149.74 -26.93
CA SER A 53 53.17 -151.19 -26.92
C SER A 53 51.77 -151.76 -27.28
N GLY A 54 51.73 -152.60 -28.33
CA GLY A 54 50.52 -153.26 -28.86
C GLY A 54 49.82 -152.49 -29.99
N GLU A 55 49.85 -153.04 -31.21
CA GLU A 55 49.01 -152.70 -32.39
C GLU A 55 48.63 -151.21 -32.62
N THR A 56 49.61 -150.30 -32.56
CA THR A 56 49.38 -148.84 -32.59
C THR A 56 50.09 -148.11 -33.76
N PRO A 57 49.56 -146.94 -34.18
CA PRO A 57 49.93 -146.13 -35.36
C PRO A 57 51.41 -145.84 -35.64
N ASP A 58 51.76 -145.62 -36.91
CA ASP A 58 52.93 -144.80 -37.28
C ASP A 58 52.69 -143.35 -36.80
N MET A 59 53.74 -142.66 -36.34
CA MET A 59 53.66 -141.29 -35.81
C MET A 59 54.41 -140.31 -36.71
N LEU A 60 53.76 -139.22 -37.11
CA LEU A 60 54.35 -138.14 -37.89
C LEU A 60 54.40 -136.86 -37.04
N LEU A 61 55.60 -136.29 -36.89
CA LEU A 61 55.83 -135.02 -36.20
C LEU A 61 56.05 -133.92 -37.25
N LEU A 62 55.09 -133.01 -37.37
CA LEU A 62 55.19 -131.82 -38.23
C LEU A 62 55.83 -130.69 -37.44
N CYS A 63 57.05 -130.31 -37.83
CA CYS A 63 57.85 -129.28 -37.16
C CYS A 63 57.94 -128.02 -38.03
N LEU A 64 58.04 -126.86 -37.39
CA LEU A 64 58.39 -125.62 -38.07
C LEU A 64 59.91 -125.51 -38.25
N SER A 65 60.34 -124.81 -39.29
CA SER A 65 61.74 -124.39 -39.41
C SER A 65 62.19 -123.62 -38.15
N PRO A 66 63.45 -123.80 -37.71
CA PRO A 66 63.97 -123.09 -36.54
C PRO A 66 63.87 -121.57 -36.68
N VAL A 67 64.03 -121.05 -37.90
CA VAL A 67 63.92 -119.61 -38.19
C VAL A 67 62.46 -119.15 -38.03
N GLU A 68 61.50 -119.89 -38.59
CA GLU A 68 60.07 -119.55 -38.49
C GLU A 68 59.58 -119.61 -37.03
N THR A 69 60.02 -120.61 -36.27
CA THR A 69 59.68 -120.74 -34.84
C THR A 69 60.19 -119.53 -34.05
N LEU A 70 61.40 -119.08 -34.34
CA LEU A 70 62.00 -117.90 -33.73
C LEU A 70 61.27 -116.61 -34.12
N CYS A 71 60.98 -116.41 -35.40
CA CYS A 71 60.24 -115.24 -35.86
C CYS A 71 58.86 -115.14 -35.19
N ARG A 72 58.08 -116.23 -35.21
CA ARG A 72 56.74 -116.24 -34.59
C ARG A 72 56.77 -115.97 -33.10
N THR A 73 57.70 -116.61 -32.38
CA THR A 73 57.84 -116.33 -30.94
C THR A 73 58.26 -114.89 -30.65
N MET A 74 59.05 -114.26 -31.54
CA MET A 74 59.40 -112.84 -31.44
C MET A 74 58.25 -111.91 -31.83
N GLU A 75 57.42 -112.26 -32.82
CA GLU A 75 56.18 -111.56 -33.17
C GLU A 75 55.16 -111.60 -32.02
N GLU A 76 55.11 -112.71 -31.28
CA GLU A 76 54.36 -112.84 -30.02
C GLU A 76 54.93 -111.97 -28.87
N GLY A 77 56.03 -111.24 -29.11
CA GLY A 77 56.65 -110.31 -28.15
C GLY A 77 57.75 -110.94 -27.29
N ALA A 78 58.20 -112.17 -27.59
CA ALA A 78 59.32 -112.76 -26.86
C ALA A 78 60.66 -112.15 -27.27
N VAL A 79 61.56 -112.01 -26.30
CA VAL A 79 62.94 -111.60 -26.55
C VAL A 79 63.69 -112.74 -27.25
N PRO A 80 64.65 -112.49 -28.17
CA PRO A 80 65.27 -113.55 -28.97
C PRO A 80 65.93 -114.68 -28.18
N SER A 81 66.44 -114.40 -26.97
CA SER A 81 67.02 -115.43 -26.09
C SER A 81 65.97 -116.40 -25.52
N VAL A 82 64.76 -115.91 -25.25
CA VAL A 82 63.63 -116.71 -24.77
C VAL A 82 63.05 -117.55 -25.91
N ALA A 83 62.89 -116.93 -27.09
CA ALA A 83 62.52 -117.60 -28.32
C ALA A 83 63.47 -118.78 -28.63
N LEU A 84 64.79 -118.52 -28.57
CA LEU A 84 65.82 -119.52 -28.81
C LEU A 84 65.76 -120.67 -27.81
N LYS A 85 65.64 -120.36 -26.52
CA LYS A 85 65.56 -121.40 -25.49
C LYS A 85 64.30 -122.27 -25.65
N ARG A 86 63.15 -121.65 -25.93
CA ARG A 86 61.88 -122.37 -26.15
C ARG A 86 61.98 -123.33 -27.34
N TRP A 87 62.58 -122.87 -28.44
CA TRP A 87 62.84 -123.73 -29.60
C TRP A 87 63.84 -124.85 -29.27
N GLN A 88 64.92 -124.57 -28.53
CA GLN A 88 65.90 -125.58 -28.12
C GLN A 88 65.27 -126.69 -27.27
N ASP A 89 64.46 -126.32 -26.27
CA ASP A 89 63.77 -127.27 -25.40
C ASP A 89 62.83 -128.17 -26.25
N GLN A 90 62.05 -127.56 -27.16
CA GLN A 90 61.16 -128.30 -28.07
C GLN A 90 61.92 -129.22 -29.03
N ALA A 91 63.03 -128.75 -29.63
CA ALA A 91 63.85 -129.54 -30.54
C ALA A 91 64.50 -130.75 -29.82
N GLN A 92 64.95 -130.56 -28.57
CA GLN A 92 65.48 -131.64 -27.74
C GLN A 92 64.43 -132.72 -27.46
N ASP A 93 63.21 -132.32 -27.11
CA ASP A 93 62.11 -133.27 -26.83
C ASP A 93 61.72 -134.07 -28.08
N ILE A 94 61.62 -133.41 -29.23
CA ILE A 94 61.33 -134.05 -30.53
C ILE A 94 62.43 -135.06 -30.90
N ILE A 95 63.70 -134.67 -30.77
CA ILE A 95 64.83 -135.55 -31.05
C ILE A 95 64.87 -136.72 -30.06
N ALA A 96 64.60 -136.49 -28.78
CA ALA A 96 64.56 -137.55 -27.76
C ALA A 96 63.46 -138.58 -28.04
N LEU A 97 62.27 -138.13 -28.42
CA LEU A 97 61.14 -138.99 -28.80
C LEU A 97 61.47 -139.83 -30.04
N SER A 98 62.05 -139.20 -31.08
CA SER A 98 62.49 -139.92 -32.28
C SER A 98 63.60 -140.93 -31.98
N ARG A 99 64.57 -140.61 -31.10
CA ARG A 99 65.66 -141.52 -30.73
C ARG A 99 65.17 -142.79 -30.02
N ARG A 100 64.14 -142.71 -29.18
CA ARG A 100 63.56 -143.89 -28.50
C ARG A 100 62.63 -144.69 -29.43
N ASN A 101 61.90 -144.01 -30.32
CA ASN A 101 60.89 -144.61 -31.18
C ASN A 101 61.25 -144.57 -32.69
N ARG A 102 62.53 -144.78 -33.03
CA ARG A 102 63.08 -144.61 -34.40
C ARG A 102 62.34 -145.34 -35.52
N ARG A 103 61.67 -146.45 -35.21
CA ARG A 103 60.94 -147.25 -36.23
C ARG A 103 59.52 -146.74 -36.47
N LYS A 104 58.98 -145.93 -35.55
CA LYS A 104 57.57 -145.52 -35.54
C LYS A 104 57.39 -144.01 -35.69
N VAL A 105 58.37 -143.20 -35.27
CA VAL A 105 58.31 -141.74 -35.35
C VAL A 105 59.04 -141.25 -36.59
N ARG A 106 58.38 -140.40 -37.38
CA ARG A 106 58.95 -139.71 -38.54
C ARG A 106 58.80 -138.21 -38.34
N ILE A 107 59.84 -137.44 -38.65
CA ILE A 107 59.83 -135.98 -38.50
C ILE A 107 59.76 -135.36 -39.90
N LEU A 108 58.90 -134.38 -40.08
CA LEU A 108 58.79 -133.63 -41.32
C LEU A 108 58.74 -132.13 -41.01
N ASP A 109 59.55 -131.36 -41.72
CA ASP A 109 59.46 -129.90 -41.68
C ASP A 109 58.30 -129.42 -42.56
N ILE A 110 57.43 -128.58 -42.00
CA ILE A 110 56.27 -127.99 -42.68
C ILE A 110 56.73 -127.13 -43.87
N ASP A 111 57.83 -126.39 -43.72
CA ASP A 111 58.35 -125.57 -44.82
C ASP A 111 58.91 -126.47 -45.95
N MET A 112 59.42 -127.65 -45.62
CA MET A 112 59.84 -128.63 -46.62
C MET A 112 58.66 -129.26 -47.37
N ALA A 113 57.56 -129.55 -46.67
CA ALA A 113 56.35 -130.09 -47.28
C ALA A 113 55.67 -129.08 -48.22
N THR A 114 55.69 -127.79 -47.85
CA THR A 114 55.11 -126.70 -48.65
C THR A 114 56.03 -126.23 -49.78
N SER A 115 57.36 -126.29 -49.61
CA SER A 115 58.33 -125.94 -50.67
C SER A 115 58.49 -127.05 -51.72
N TYR A 116 58.24 -128.31 -51.35
CA TYR A 116 58.33 -129.46 -52.24
C TYR A 116 57.04 -130.31 -52.21
N PRO A 117 55.89 -129.74 -52.59
CA PRO A 117 54.57 -130.35 -52.42
C PRO A 117 54.41 -131.65 -53.22
N ALA A 118 54.96 -131.72 -54.44
CA ALA A 118 54.93 -132.94 -55.25
C ALA A 118 55.74 -134.09 -54.63
N ALA A 119 56.91 -133.79 -54.04
CA ALA A 119 57.74 -134.79 -53.37
C ALA A 119 57.07 -135.33 -52.11
N PHE A 120 56.38 -134.46 -51.36
CA PHE A 120 55.57 -134.83 -50.20
C PHE A 120 54.42 -135.78 -50.57
N LEU A 121 53.58 -135.41 -51.54
CA LEU A 121 52.44 -136.23 -51.97
C LEU A 121 52.87 -137.64 -52.41
N ARG A 122 53.93 -137.72 -53.21
CA ARG A 122 54.53 -138.98 -53.67
C ARG A 122 54.95 -139.89 -52.52
N TRP A 123 55.55 -139.30 -51.49
CA TRP A 123 56.09 -140.05 -50.36
C TRP A 123 55.00 -140.67 -49.48
N PHE A 124 53.85 -140.01 -49.35
CA PHE A 124 52.69 -140.51 -48.62
C PHE A 124 51.71 -141.34 -49.48
N GLY A 125 51.98 -141.49 -50.79
CA GLY A 125 51.13 -142.24 -51.71
C GLY A 125 49.78 -141.56 -52.01
N LEU A 126 49.76 -140.23 -51.91
CA LEU A 126 48.61 -139.37 -52.22
C LEU A 126 48.61 -139.00 -53.72
N PRO A 127 47.46 -138.59 -54.29
CA PRO A 127 47.37 -138.18 -55.70
C PRO A 127 48.26 -136.96 -55.98
N GLU A 128 49.09 -137.00 -57.03
CA GLU A 128 49.87 -135.84 -57.48
C GLU A 128 49.01 -134.91 -58.39
N ASP A 129 47.81 -134.53 -57.93
CA ASP A 129 46.92 -133.64 -58.68
C ASP A 129 47.39 -132.18 -58.57
N GLU A 130 47.29 -131.41 -59.65
CA GLU A 130 47.71 -129.99 -59.71
C GLU A 130 47.00 -129.13 -58.65
N ALA A 131 45.74 -129.47 -58.34
CA ALA A 131 44.98 -128.85 -57.25
C ALA A 131 45.55 -129.16 -55.86
N GLN A 132 46.09 -130.36 -55.63
CA GLN A 132 46.72 -130.74 -54.36
C GLN A 132 48.11 -130.11 -54.22
N ILE A 133 48.87 -130.04 -55.33
CA ILE A 133 50.16 -129.35 -55.39
C ILE A 133 49.96 -127.86 -55.09
N ALA A 134 48.93 -127.22 -55.67
CA ALA A 134 48.60 -125.83 -55.39
C ALA A 134 48.09 -125.61 -53.96
N ALA A 135 47.26 -126.50 -53.41
CA ALA A 135 46.77 -126.40 -52.04
C ALA A 135 47.89 -126.55 -50.98
N LEU A 136 48.93 -127.35 -51.28
CA LEU A 136 50.11 -127.52 -50.42
C LEU A 136 51.16 -126.43 -50.63
N SER A 137 51.23 -125.84 -51.82
CA SER A 137 52.15 -124.73 -52.08
C SER A 137 51.70 -123.53 -51.25
N ARG A 138 52.59 -123.04 -50.39
CA ARG A 138 52.33 -121.82 -49.62
C ARG A 138 52.28 -120.65 -50.62
N GLU A 139 51.08 -120.12 -50.90
CA GLU A 139 50.95 -118.78 -51.52
C GLU A 139 51.77 -117.81 -50.66
N GLU A 140 52.65 -117.04 -51.30
CA GLU A 140 53.66 -116.17 -50.68
C GLU A 140 53.19 -115.60 -49.35
N ALA A 141 53.81 -116.07 -48.26
CA ALA A 141 53.41 -115.70 -46.91
C ALA A 141 53.40 -114.17 -46.78
N PRO A 142 52.31 -113.56 -46.30
CA PRO A 142 52.21 -112.11 -46.18
C PRO A 142 53.25 -111.60 -45.18
N ASP A 143 54.00 -110.58 -45.62
CA ASP A 143 54.76 -109.63 -44.80
C ASP A 143 55.61 -110.26 -43.68
N ARG A 144 56.61 -111.08 -44.05
CA ARG A 144 57.67 -111.49 -43.11
C ARG A 144 58.43 -110.23 -42.69
N ASP A 145 58.45 -109.90 -41.40
CA ASP A 145 59.30 -108.82 -40.89
C ASP A 145 60.77 -109.20 -41.13
N GLU A 146 61.37 -108.55 -42.11
CA GLU A 146 62.72 -108.84 -42.59
C GLU A 146 63.78 -108.59 -41.50
N ILE A 147 63.48 -107.71 -40.54
CA ILE A 147 64.33 -107.46 -39.37
C ILE A 147 64.28 -108.67 -38.42
N LEU A 148 63.08 -109.20 -38.13
CA LEU A 148 62.93 -110.39 -37.28
C LEU A 148 63.55 -111.62 -37.92
N ASN A 149 63.43 -111.77 -39.24
CA ASN A 149 64.08 -112.85 -39.98
C ASN A 149 65.62 -112.79 -39.88
N LEU A 150 66.21 -111.61 -40.10
CA LEU A 150 67.64 -111.41 -39.94
C LEU A 150 68.09 -111.63 -38.49
N LEU A 151 67.28 -111.23 -37.51
CA LEU A 151 67.54 -111.43 -36.09
C LEU A 151 67.49 -112.92 -35.71
N ALA A 152 66.51 -113.67 -36.23
CA ALA A 152 66.36 -115.12 -36.05
C ALA A 152 67.56 -115.88 -36.66
N LEU A 153 67.94 -115.56 -37.90
CA LEU A 153 69.11 -116.14 -38.56
C LEU A 153 70.40 -115.85 -37.78
N ARG A 154 70.55 -114.61 -37.29
CA ARG A 154 71.73 -114.21 -36.51
C ARG A 154 71.77 -114.90 -35.14
N THR A 155 70.64 -115.07 -34.48
CA THR A 155 70.56 -115.74 -33.17
C THR A 155 70.87 -117.22 -33.26
N LEU A 156 70.33 -117.92 -34.27
CA LEU A 156 70.73 -119.31 -34.56
C LEU A 156 72.20 -119.41 -34.93
N SER A 157 72.71 -118.53 -35.78
CA SER A 157 74.11 -118.59 -36.24
C SER A 157 75.13 -118.38 -35.12
N ASN A 158 74.79 -117.57 -34.11
CA ASN A 158 75.69 -117.23 -33.02
C ASN A 158 75.66 -118.25 -31.86
N ASP A 159 74.60 -119.07 -31.75
CA ASP A 159 74.46 -120.03 -30.66
C ASP A 159 74.85 -121.45 -31.09
N MET A 160 75.97 -121.94 -30.55
CA MET A 160 76.51 -123.26 -30.90
C MET A 160 75.57 -124.43 -30.55
N PRO A 161 74.95 -124.49 -29.35
CA PRO A 161 73.95 -125.52 -29.03
C PRO A 161 72.77 -125.54 -29.99
N ALA A 162 72.26 -124.36 -30.37
CA ALA A 162 71.18 -124.26 -31.36
C ALA A 162 71.57 -124.87 -32.70
N ARG A 163 72.76 -124.56 -33.21
CA ARG A 163 73.24 -125.11 -34.49
C ARG A 163 73.40 -126.63 -34.47
N VAL A 164 73.84 -127.19 -33.34
CA VAL A 164 73.97 -128.64 -33.18
C VAL A 164 72.59 -129.29 -33.20
N LEU A 165 71.62 -128.75 -32.44
CA LEU A 165 70.24 -129.26 -32.43
C LEU A 165 69.56 -129.11 -33.79
N GLN A 166 69.79 -128.00 -34.49
CA GLN A 166 69.30 -127.79 -35.84
C GLN A 166 69.86 -128.86 -36.78
N GLY A 167 71.17 -129.09 -36.77
CA GLY A 167 71.79 -130.14 -37.61
C GLY A 167 71.32 -131.55 -37.25
N GLU A 168 71.08 -131.83 -35.97
CA GLU A 168 70.50 -133.11 -35.53
C GLU A 168 69.04 -133.27 -35.98
N LEU A 169 68.24 -132.21 -35.89
CA LEU A 169 66.84 -132.22 -36.33
C LEU A 169 66.75 -132.40 -37.85
N GLU A 170 67.60 -131.70 -38.61
CA GLU A 170 67.75 -131.86 -40.06
C GLU A 170 68.20 -133.27 -40.45
N ALA A 171 69.05 -133.93 -39.65
CA ALA A 171 69.50 -135.29 -39.92
C ALA A 171 68.43 -136.36 -39.65
N VAL A 172 67.45 -136.06 -38.79
CA VAL A 172 66.36 -136.98 -38.41
C VAL A 172 65.07 -136.66 -39.20
N SER A 173 64.96 -135.47 -39.78
CA SER A 173 63.83 -135.08 -40.61
C SER A 173 63.86 -135.72 -42.00
N LEU A 174 62.68 -135.83 -42.61
CA LEU A 174 62.53 -136.32 -43.97
C LEU A 174 63.04 -135.29 -44.97
N ASN A 175 64.09 -135.64 -45.70
CA ASN A 175 64.63 -134.81 -46.76
C ASN A 175 63.82 -134.98 -48.06
N LEU A 176 62.97 -134.00 -48.38
CA LEU A 176 62.19 -133.95 -49.61
C LEU A 176 62.92 -133.24 -50.77
N ALA A 177 64.09 -132.65 -50.54
CA ALA A 177 64.84 -131.82 -51.50
C ALA A 177 65.89 -132.56 -52.35
N GLU A 178 65.94 -133.90 -52.36
CA GLU A 178 66.76 -134.65 -53.33
C GLU A 178 66.24 -134.40 -54.77
N GLY A 179 66.64 -133.27 -55.39
CA GLY A 179 66.35 -132.96 -56.79
C GLY A 179 66.17 -131.50 -57.20
N ALA A 180 66.22 -130.49 -56.32
CA ALA A 180 65.94 -129.10 -56.69
C ALA A 180 67.16 -128.17 -56.61
N VAL A 181 67.51 -127.52 -57.73
CA VAL A 181 68.60 -126.55 -57.87
C VAL A 181 68.07 -125.16 -57.53
N ALA A 182 68.66 -124.47 -56.55
CA ALA A 182 68.30 -123.10 -56.16
C ALA A 182 69.12 -122.07 -56.96
N ASP A 183 68.44 -121.17 -57.67
CA ASP A 183 69.07 -120.02 -58.35
C ASP A 183 69.52 -118.98 -57.32
N ALA A 184 70.79 -118.58 -57.39
CA ALA A 184 71.41 -117.61 -56.49
C ALA A 184 71.19 -116.17 -56.97
N ALA A 185 70.72 -115.30 -56.08
CA ALA A 185 70.50 -113.88 -56.32
C ALA A 185 71.79 -113.12 -56.69
N ASP A 186 71.68 -112.24 -57.70
CA ASP A 186 72.77 -111.45 -58.28
C ASP A 186 73.24 -110.31 -57.33
N PRO A 187 74.50 -110.32 -56.85
CA PRO A 187 75.01 -109.33 -55.89
C PRO A 187 75.20 -107.92 -56.48
N ASP A 188 75.30 -107.75 -57.80
CA ASP A 188 75.49 -106.42 -58.42
C ASP A 188 74.19 -105.59 -58.40
N ALA A 189 73.03 -106.25 -58.48
CA ALA A 189 71.72 -105.61 -58.36
C ALA A 189 71.49 -105.03 -56.94
N ALA A 190 71.96 -105.73 -55.90
CA ALA A 190 71.84 -105.28 -54.51
C ALA A 190 72.68 -104.01 -54.22
N TYR A 191 73.87 -103.89 -54.82
CA TYR A 191 74.72 -102.71 -54.62
C TYR A 191 74.15 -101.43 -55.26
N LEU A 192 73.50 -101.54 -56.43
CA LEU A 192 72.86 -100.40 -57.08
C LEU A 192 71.66 -99.87 -56.29
N LEU A 193 70.85 -100.77 -55.70
CA LEU A 193 69.76 -100.40 -54.79
C LEU A 193 70.29 -99.70 -53.53
N TYR A 194 71.37 -100.21 -52.93
CA TYR A 194 72.00 -99.56 -51.77
C TYR A 194 72.48 -98.13 -52.08
N ARG A 195 73.07 -97.91 -53.27
CA ARG A 195 73.50 -96.56 -53.69
C ARG A 195 72.31 -95.61 -53.85
N ASP A 196 71.25 -96.04 -54.52
CA ASP A 196 70.04 -95.23 -54.73
C ASP A 196 69.37 -94.87 -53.39
N ILE A 197 69.25 -95.84 -52.48
CA ILE A 197 68.73 -95.60 -51.12
C ILE A 197 69.59 -94.57 -50.38
N ARG A 198 70.92 -94.63 -50.52
CA ARG A 198 71.82 -93.67 -49.87
C ARG A 198 71.69 -92.26 -50.45
N GLU A 199 71.52 -92.15 -51.76
CA GLU A 199 71.24 -90.87 -52.43
C GLU A 199 69.89 -90.30 -51.96
N GLN A 200 68.83 -91.12 -51.93
CA GLN A 200 67.52 -90.75 -51.40
C GLN A 200 67.58 -90.31 -49.93
N GLN A 201 68.35 -91.00 -49.08
CA GLN A 201 68.53 -90.61 -47.68
C GLN A 201 69.17 -89.21 -47.54
N THR A 202 70.19 -88.90 -48.34
CA THR A 202 70.81 -87.57 -48.32
C THR A 202 69.87 -86.48 -48.82
N HIS A 203 69.07 -86.78 -49.86
CA HIS A 203 68.04 -85.87 -50.34
C HIS A 203 66.96 -85.60 -49.27
N LEU A 204 66.45 -86.65 -48.62
CA LEU A 204 65.48 -86.52 -47.53
C LEU A 204 66.04 -85.76 -46.32
N GLN A 205 67.32 -85.95 -45.98
CA GLN A 205 67.97 -85.18 -44.91
C GLN A 205 68.05 -83.69 -45.26
N ALA A 206 68.42 -83.35 -46.50
CA ALA A 206 68.45 -81.97 -46.96
C ALA A 206 67.04 -81.34 -46.95
N GLN A 207 66.03 -82.10 -47.40
CA GLN A 207 64.63 -81.66 -47.37
C GLN A 207 64.14 -81.46 -45.93
N ASN A 208 64.41 -82.40 -45.02
CA ASN A 208 64.06 -82.27 -43.61
C ASN A 208 64.72 -81.05 -42.95
N ARG A 209 65.97 -80.76 -43.30
CA ARG A 209 66.66 -79.54 -42.82
C ARG A 209 66.00 -78.27 -43.35
N ALA A 210 65.66 -78.22 -44.63
CA ALA A 210 64.96 -77.07 -45.21
C ALA A 210 63.59 -76.85 -44.54
N VAL A 211 62.82 -77.92 -44.32
CA VAL A 211 61.53 -77.85 -43.60
C VAL A 211 61.73 -77.38 -42.16
N GLN A 212 62.79 -77.81 -41.47
CA GLN A 212 63.09 -77.34 -40.12
C GLN A 212 63.46 -75.85 -40.08
N GLU A 213 64.25 -75.38 -41.06
CA GLU A 213 64.61 -73.96 -41.18
C GLU A 213 63.37 -73.10 -41.50
N GLU A 214 62.47 -73.57 -42.39
CA GLU A 214 61.18 -72.92 -42.64
C GLU A 214 60.27 -72.92 -41.41
N ALA A 215 60.19 -74.02 -40.68
CA ALA A 215 59.41 -74.12 -39.45
C ALA A 215 59.94 -73.18 -38.35
N ALA A 216 61.27 -73.02 -38.25
CA ALA A 216 61.89 -72.05 -37.35
C ALA A 216 61.55 -70.61 -37.76
N ALA A 217 61.68 -70.27 -39.05
CA ALA A 217 61.32 -68.95 -39.56
C ALA A 217 59.82 -68.63 -39.37
N GLN A 218 58.94 -69.62 -39.54
CA GLN A 218 57.52 -69.48 -39.23
C GLN A 218 57.27 -69.30 -37.73
N GLY A 219 58.03 -69.99 -36.87
CA GLY A 219 58.01 -69.80 -35.42
C GLY A 219 58.37 -68.38 -35.02
N ASP A 220 59.45 -67.84 -35.58
CA ASP A 220 59.89 -66.46 -35.34
C ASP A 220 58.86 -65.45 -35.86
N HIS A 221 58.31 -65.67 -37.05
CA HIS A 221 57.27 -64.80 -37.60
C HIS A 221 56.00 -64.81 -36.74
N LYS A 222 55.59 -65.98 -36.25
CA LYS A 222 54.47 -66.12 -35.32
C LYS A 222 54.75 -65.39 -34.01
N ALA A 223 55.95 -65.51 -33.44
CA ALA A 223 56.33 -64.80 -32.22
C ALA A 223 56.30 -63.28 -32.41
N GLN A 224 56.76 -62.78 -33.57
CA GLN A 224 56.68 -61.36 -33.91
C GLN A 224 55.22 -60.88 -34.02
N LEU A 225 54.37 -61.64 -34.72
CA LEU A 225 52.93 -61.32 -34.83
C LEU A 225 52.24 -61.31 -33.46
N GLU A 226 52.59 -62.24 -32.57
CA GLU A 226 52.06 -62.27 -31.21
C GLU A 226 52.51 -61.05 -30.40
N ALA A 227 53.76 -60.61 -30.54
CA ALA A 227 54.27 -59.40 -29.92
C ALA A 227 53.57 -58.14 -30.43
N ASP A 228 53.43 -58.00 -31.76
CA ASP A 228 52.73 -56.87 -32.39
C ASP A 228 51.26 -56.82 -31.96
N LEU A 229 50.60 -57.97 -31.86
CA LEU A 229 49.20 -58.07 -31.43
C LEU A 229 49.06 -57.71 -29.95
N GLN A 230 50.00 -58.11 -29.09
CA GLN A 230 50.02 -57.67 -27.69
C GLN A 230 50.23 -56.16 -27.57
N GLN A 231 51.14 -55.58 -28.36
CA GLN A 231 51.36 -54.14 -28.40
C GLN A 231 50.11 -53.39 -28.86
N ALA A 232 49.45 -53.86 -29.94
CA ALA A 232 48.21 -53.27 -30.43
C ALA A 232 47.06 -53.36 -29.40
N ARG A 233 47.00 -54.46 -28.64
CA ARG A 233 46.03 -54.58 -27.52
C ARG A 233 46.33 -53.61 -26.39
N ALA A 234 47.60 -53.41 -26.04
CA ALA A 234 47.99 -52.45 -25.03
C ALA A 234 47.63 -51.01 -25.45
N GLN A 235 47.93 -50.64 -26.70
CA GLN A 235 47.57 -49.33 -27.25
C GLN A 235 46.07 -49.11 -27.30
N ASN A 236 45.28 -50.12 -27.70
CA ASN A 236 43.81 -50.02 -27.67
C ASN A 236 43.27 -49.82 -26.25
N ARG A 237 43.85 -50.48 -25.25
CA ARG A 237 43.46 -50.27 -23.84
C ARG A 237 43.74 -48.84 -23.40
N GLU A 238 44.93 -48.32 -23.71
CA GLU A 238 45.31 -46.95 -23.38
C GLU A 238 44.39 -45.93 -24.06
N LEU A 239 44.09 -46.12 -25.35
CA LEU A 239 43.14 -45.27 -26.08
C LEU A 239 41.73 -45.33 -25.49
N HIS A 240 41.27 -46.51 -25.05
CA HIS A 240 39.98 -46.65 -24.38
C HIS A 240 39.96 -45.93 -23.03
N GLU A 241 41.03 -46.00 -22.24
CA GLU A 241 41.17 -45.27 -20.98
C GLU A 241 41.18 -43.75 -21.21
N GLN A 242 41.93 -43.27 -22.20
CA GLN A 242 41.95 -41.86 -22.60
C GLN A 242 40.57 -41.38 -23.07
N HIS A 243 39.88 -42.17 -23.87
CA HIS A 243 38.53 -41.85 -24.34
C HIS A 243 37.52 -41.82 -23.19
N ALA A 244 37.60 -42.76 -22.25
CA ALA A 244 36.75 -42.77 -21.05
C ALA A 244 37.00 -41.54 -20.17
N LEU A 245 38.26 -41.13 -20.00
CA LEU A 245 38.62 -39.91 -19.28
C LEU A 245 38.08 -38.66 -19.97
N LEU A 246 38.25 -38.55 -21.30
CA LEU A 246 37.72 -37.43 -22.08
C LEU A 246 36.18 -37.37 -22.03
N GLN A 247 35.50 -38.51 -22.06
CA GLN A 247 34.04 -38.56 -21.89
C GLN A 247 33.62 -38.08 -20.50
N ALA A 248 34.33 -38.50 -19.44
CA ALA A 248 34.06 -38.04 -18.09
C ALA A 248 34.29 -36.52 -17.94
N GLN A 249 35.38 -36.00 -18.53
CA GLN A 249 35.67 -34.56 -18.56
C GLN A 249 34.60 -33.77 -19.33
N ASN A 250 34.21 -34.23 -20.52
CA ASN A 250 33.15 -33.58 -21.29
C ASN A 250 31.82 -33.57 -20.54
N ARG A 251 31.48 -34.66 -19.84
CA ARG A 251 30.29 -34.71 -19.01
C ARG A 251 30.36 -33.72 -17.84
N ALA A 252 31.49 -33.65 -17.14
CA ALA A 252 31.67 -32.68 -16.06
C ALA A 252 31.55 -31.23 -16.55
N VAL A 253 32.13 -30.91 -17.71
CA VAL A 253 32.01 -29.58 -18.33
C VAL A 253 30.56 -29.29 -18.76
N GLN A 254 29.83 -30.27 -19.27
CA GLN A 254 28.40 -30.10 -19.60
C GLN A 254 27.54 -29.86 -18.35
N GLU A 255 27.81 -30.59 -17.26
CA GLU A 255 27.13 -30.40 -15.98
C GLU A 255 27.44 -29.00 -15.39
N GLU A 256 28.69 -28.54 -15.48
CA GLU A 256 29.08 -27.18 -15.07
C GLU A 256 28.42 -26.10 -15.94
N ALA A 257 28.39 -26.28 -17.26
CA ALA A 257 27.74 -25.36 -18.18
C ALA A 257 26.21 -25.26 -17.93
N ALA A 258 25.57 -26.39 -17.62
CA ALA A 258 24.16 -26.42 -17.23
C ALA A 258 23.94 -25.66 -15.91
N ALA A 259 24.76 -25.92 -14.89
CA ALA A 259 24.69 -25.20 -13.61
C ALA A 259 24.93 -23.68 -13.77
N GLN A 260 25.85 -23.27 -14.64
CA GLN A 260 26.09 -21.86 -14.97
C GLN A 260 24.90 -21.23 -15.71
N SER A 261 24.26 -21.98 -16.60
CA SER A 261 23.04 -21.54 -17.29
C SER A 261 21.89 -21.31 -16.30
N ASP A 262 21.69 -22.24 -15.37
CA ASP A 262 20.67 -22.12 -14.32
C ASP A 262 20.97 -20.93 -13.39
N HIS A 263 22.24 -20.77 -12.97
CA HIS A 263 22.66 -19.64 -12.16
C HIS A 263 22.43 -18.30 -12.88
N LYS A 264 22.73 -18.23 -14.18
CA LYS A 264 22.46 -17.05 -15.01
C LYS A 264 20.96 -16.75 -15.08
N ALA A 265 20.12 -17.76 -15.31
CA ALA A 265 18.66 -17.60 -15.35
C ALA A 265 18.12 -17.08 -14.01
N GLN A 266 18.66 -17.59 -12.89
CA GLN A 266 18.28 -17.11 -11.56
C GLN A 266 18.72 -15.66 -11.32
N LEU A 267 19.94 -15.30 -11.72
CA LEU A 267 20.43 -13.92 -11.62
C LEU A 267 19.63 -12.94 -12.50
N GLU A 268 19.18 -13.38 -13.68
CA GLU A 268 18.28 -12.60 -14.53
C GLU A 268 16.91 -12.40 -13.88
N ALA A 269 16.36 -13.43 -13.22
CA ALA A 269 15.10 -13.33 -12.49
C ALA A 269 15.22 -12.36 -11.29
N ASP A 270 16.28 -12.49 -10.49
CA ASP A 270 16.55 -11.59 -9.36
C ASP A 270 16.70 -10.13 -9.82
N LEU A 271 17.38 -9.91 -10.94
CA LEU A 271 17.58 -8.58 -11.51
C LEU A 271 16.27 -7.99 -12.06
N GLN A 272 15.38 -8.81 -12.64
CA GLN A 272 14.04 -8.37 -13.01
C GLN A 272 13.21 -8.00 -11.78
N GLN A 273 13.26 -8.79 -10.71
CA GLN A 273 12.58 -8.49 -9.45
C GLN A 273 13.08 -7.18 -8.83
N ALA A 274 14.41 -6.99 -8.76
CA ALA A 274 15.00 -5.76 -8.24
C ALA A 274 14.64 -4.52 -9.08
N ARG A 275 14.51 -4.66 -10.40
CA ARG A 275 14.02 -3.59 -11.28
C ARG A 275 12.55 -3.25 -11.03
N ALA A 276 11.70 -4.26 -10.81
CA ALA A 276 10.30 -4.05 -10.49
C ALA A 276 10.15 -3.30 -9.15
N GLN A 277 10.88 -3.72 -8.12
CA GLN A 277 10.92 -3.06 -6.82
C GLN A 277 11.42 -1.60 -6.91
N ASN A 278 12.47 -1.33 -7.69
CA ASN A 278 12.93 0.04 -7.91
C ASN A 278 11.89 0.92 -8.61
N ARG A 279 11.13 0.38 -9.57
CA ARG A 279 10.03 1.12 -10.22
C ARG A 279 8.94 1.47 -9.21
N GLU A 280 8.53 0.50 -8.39
CA GLU A 280 7.53 0.73 -7.35
C GLU A 280 7.99 1.78 -6.33
N LEU A 281 9.25 1.72 -5.88
CA LEU A 281 9.82 2.74 -4.99
C LEU A 281 9.87 4.12 -5.66
N HIS A 282 10.21 4.20 -6.95
CA HIS A 282 10.18 5.46 -7.68
C HIS A 282 8.76 6.04 -7.79
N GLU A 283 7.75 5.20 -8.04
CA GLU A 283 6.34 5.61 -8.06
C GLU A 283 5.88 6.10 -6.68
N GLN A 284 6.21 5.38 -5.61
CA GLN A 284 5.93 5.79 -4.23
C GLN A 284 6.59 7.12 -3.89
N HIS A 285 7.86 7.31 -4.28
CA HIS A 285 8.58 8.56 -4.06
C HIS A 285 7.98 9.72 -4.86
N ALA A 286 7.58 9.50 -6.11
CA ALA A 286 6.90 10.51 -6.91
C ALA A 286 5.55 10.91 -6.29
N LEU A 287 4.78 9.95 -5.77
CA LEU A 287 3.53 10.21 -5.05
C LEU A 287 3.78 11.03 -3.78
N LEU A 288 4.77 10.64 -2.96
CA LEU A 288 5.14 11.38 -1.75
C LEU A 288 5.62 12.81 -2.07
N GLN A 289 6.36 13.01 -3.16
CA GLN A 289 6.75 14.34 -3.62
C GLN A 289 5.54 15.18 -4.03
N ALA A 290 4.58 14.59 -4.75
CA ALA A 290 3.34 15.29 -5.12
C ALA A 290 2.51 15.66 -3.89
N GLN A 291 2.38 14.75 -2.92
CA GLN A 291 1.71 15.01 -1.64
C GLN A 291 2.40 16.13 -0.85
N ASN A 292 3.73 16.10 -0.73
CA ASN A 292 4.48 17.15 -0.04
C ASN A 292 4.32 18.52 -0.73
N ARG A 293 4.29 18.56 -2.07
CA ARG A 293 3.98 19.81 -2.80
C ARG A 293 2.58 20.32 -2.51
N ALA A 294 1.58 19.45 -2.54
CA ALA A 294 0.20 19.83 -2.23
C ALA A 294 0.07 20.38 -0.81
N VAL A 295 0.71 19.74 0.18
CA VAL A 295 0.74 20.23 1.57
C VAL A 295 1.47 21.58 1.68
N GLN A 296 2.56 21.79 0.95
CA GLN A 296 3.25 23.08 0.93
C GLN A 296 2.40 24.18 0.31
N GLU A 297 1.68 23.89 -0.78
CA GLU A 297 0.74 24.83 -1.40
C GLU A 297 -0.42 25.16 -0.46
N GLU A 298 -0.98 24.17 0.24
CA GLU A 298 -2.03 24.38 1.24
C GLU A 298 -1.52 25.23 2.42
N ALA A 299 -0.31 24.94 2.92
CA ALA A 299 0.30 25.73 3.99
C ALA A 299 0.56 27.19 3.57
N ALA A 300 0.99 27.41 2.31
CA ALA A 300 1.15 28.76 1.76
C ALA A 300 -0.20 29.49 1.67
N ALA A 301 -1.24 28.83 1.14
CA ALA A 301 -2.59 29.39 1.06
C ALA A 301 -3.18 29.71 2.45
N GLN A 302 -2.93 28.85 3.45
CA GLN A 302 -3.30 29.13 4.84
C GLN A 302 -2.52 30.31 5.42
N GLY A 303 -1.24 30.46 5.07
CA GLY A 303 -0.42 31.61 5.43
C GLY A 303 -1.00 32.91 4.87
N ASP A 304 -1.36 32.92 3.59
CA ASP A 304 -2.00 34.07 2.93
C ASP A 304 -3.36 34.39 3.55
N HIS A 305 -4.18 33.37 3.81
CA HIS A 305 -5.48 33.56 4.46
C HIS A 305 -5.34 34.15 5.87
N LYS A 306 -4.35 33.69 6.65
CA LYS A 306 -4.04 34.26 7.96
C LYS A 306 -3.60 35.72 7.85
N ALA A 307 -2.74 36.06 6.89
CA ALA A 307 -2.32 37.44 6.65
C ALA A 307 -3.51 38.35 6.28
N GLN A 308 -4.43 37.84 5.45
CA GLN A 308 -5.66 38.56 5.11
C GLN A 308 -6.55 38.78 6.33
N LEU A 309 -6.78 37.75 7.16
CA LEU A 309 -7.54 37.89 8.41
C LEU A 309 -6.90 38.88 9.37
N GLU A 310 -5.57 38.90 9.49
CA GLU A 310 -4.85 39.88 10.31
C GLU A 310 -5.04 41.31 9.79
N ALA A 311 -5.01 41.51 8.46
CA ALA A 311 -5.28 42.80 7.84
C ALA A 311 -6.72 43.26 8.07
N ASP A 312 -7.71 42.38 7.85
CA ASP A 312 -9.13 42.67 8.08
C ASP A 312 -9.38 43.03 9.56
N LEU A 313 -8.73 42.32 10.50
CA LEU A 313 -8.85 42.57 11.93
C LEU A 313 -8.22 43.92 12.32
N GLN A 314 -7.08 44.29 11.72
CA GLN A 314 -6.50 45.63 11.89
C GLN A 314 -7.43 46.72 11.36
N GLN A 315 -8.03 46.53 10.18
CA GLN A 315 -8.99 47.46 9.61
C GLN A 315 -10.23 47.61 10.50
N ALA A 316 -10.80 46.51 10.98
CA ALA A 316 -11.93 46.53 11.89
C ALA A 316 -11.60 47.23 13.23
N ARG A 317 -10.37 47.09 13.73
CA ARG A 317 -9.89 47.82 14.91
C ARG A 317 -9.77 49.32 14.64
N ALA A 318 -9.28 49.72 13.47
CA ALA A 318 -9.20 51.13 13.08
C ALA A 318 -10.60 51.76 12.98
N GLN A 319 -11.54 51.07 12.32
CA GLN A 319 -12.94 51.51 12.24
C GLN A 319 -13.61 51.62 13.61
N ASN A 320 -13.37 50.66 14.52
CA ASN A 320 -13.89 50.77 15.89
C ASN A 320 -13.32 51.98 16.64
N ARG A 321 -12.03 52.28 16.47
CA ARG A 321 -11.43 53.49 17.08
C ARG A 321 -12.10 54.75 16.56
N GLU A 322 -12.28 54.85 15.24
CA GLU A 322 -12.96 55.99 14.62
C GLU A 322 -14.41 56.14 15.13
N LEU A 323 -15.17 55.06 15.21
CA LEU A 323 -16.52 55.07 15.79
C LEU A 323 -16.52 55.48 17.26
N HIS A 324 -15.52 55.05 18.05
CA HIS A 324 -15.37 55.48 19.44
C HIS A 324 -15.07 56.98 19.54
N GLU A 325 -14.21 57.52 18.67
CA GLU A 325 -13.92 58.95 18.60
C GLU A 325 -15.16 59.76 18.18
N GLN A 326 -15.89 59.32 17.15
CA GLN A 326 -17.15 59.94 16.74
C GLN A 326 -18.18 59.93 17.89
N ARG A 327 -18.30 58.81 18.61
CA ARG A 327 -19.20 58.71 19.77
C ARG A 327 -18.78 59.66 20.90
N ALA A 328 -17.48 59.78 21.17
CA ALA A 328 -16.96 60.71 22.17
C ALA A 328 -17.25 62.17 21.78
N LEU A 329 -17.08 62.52 20.51
CA LEU A 329 -17.42 63.84 19.99
C LEU A 329 -18.92 64.15 20.12
N LEU A 330 -19.78 63.22 19.71
CA LEU A 330 -21.24 63.37 19.86
C LEU A 330 -21.65 63.50 21.33
N GLN A 331 -21.01 62.77 22.25
CA GLN A 331 -21.25 62.92 23.68
C GLN A 331 -20.82 64.30 24.20
N ALA A 332 -19.68 64.82 23.74
CA ALA A 332 -19.24 66.17 24.10
C ALA A 332 -20.20 67.24 23.55
N GLN A 333 -20.66 67.10 22.31
CA GLN A 333 -21.66 67.99 21.72
C GLN A 333 -22.98 67.96 22.49
N ASN A 334 -23.49 66.77 22.82
CA ASN A 334 -24.71 66.63 23.62
C ASN A 334 -24.57 67.28 25.00
N ARG A 335 -23.41 67.14 25.66
CA ARG A 335 -23.14 67.84 26.93
C ARG A 335 -23.14 69.37 26.75
N ALA A 336 -22.47 69.89 25.73
CA ALA A 336 -22.45 71.32 25.45
C ALA A 336 -23.86 71.88 25.21
N VAL A 337 -24.68 71.17 24.43
CA VAL A 337 -26.09 71.55 24.20
C VAL A 337 -26.91 71.50 25.49
N GLN A 338 -26.68 70.51 26.36
CA GLN A 338 -27.34 70.44 27.67
C GLN A 338 -26.95 71.62 28.56
N GLU A 339 -25.67 71.97 28.63
CA GLU A 339 -25.18 73.12 29.39
C GLU A 339 -25.75 74.46 28.86
N GLU A 340 -25.83 74.62 27.54
CA GLU A 340 -26.44 75.79 26.91
C GLU A 340 -27.95 75.87 27.22
N ALA A 341 -28.66 74.75 27.16
CA ALA A 341 -30.08 74.68 27.53
C ALA A 341 -30.31 75.04 29.01
N GLU A 342 -29.44 74.57 29.91
CA GLU A 342 -29.49 74.97 31.33
C GLU A 342 -29.20 76.46 31.54
N ALA A 343 -28.22 77.01 30.82
CA ALA A 343 -27.89 78.43 30.87
C ALA A 343 -29.06 79.29 30.36
N LEU A 344 -29.70 78.88 29.27
CA LEU A 344 -30.91 79.52 28.73
C LEU A 344 -32.07 79.43 29.72
N ASN A 345 -32.28 78.29 30.39
CA ASN A 345 -33.31 78.16 31.42
C ASN A 345 -33.05 79.07 32.62
N LYS A 346 -31.79 79.17 33.09
CA LYS A 346 -31.40 80.13 34.14
C LYS A 346 -31.66 81.58 33.70
N ARG A 347 -31.34 81.92 32.46
CA ARG A 347 -31.59 83.26 31.89
C ARG A 347 -33.09 83.55 31.80
N LYS A 348 -33.89 82.58 31.33
CA LYS A 348 -35.36 82.67 31.30
C LYS A 348 -35.92 82.92 32.70
N SER A 349 -35.50 82.16 33.70
CA SER A 349 -35.95 82.35 35.09
C SER A 349 -35.58 83.73 35.65
N ARG A 350 -34.39 84.25 35.33
CA ARG A 350 -34.01 85.63 35.68
C ARG A 350 -34.93 86.65 35.02
N LEU A 351 -35.16 86.54 33.71
CA LEU A 351 -36.06 87.43 32.98
C LEU A 351 -37.50 87.36 33.49
N GLU A 352 -37.98 86.18 33.89
CA GLU A 352 -39.27 86.03 34.55
C GLU A 352 -39.32 86.77 35.89
N GLY A 353 -38.24 86.72 36.68
CA GLY A 353 -38.07 87.50 37.90
C GLY A 353 -38.08 89.01 37.63
N ASP A 354 -37.33 89.48 36.64
CA ASP A 354 -37.29 90.89 36.23
C ASP A 354 -38.67 91.37 35.75
N LEU A 355 -39.38 90.56 34.97
CA LEU A 355 -40.75 90.85 34.54
C LEU A 355 -41.72 90.96 35.72
N GLN A 356 -41.57 90.11 36.75
CA GLN A 356 -42.37 90.23 37.98
C GLN A 356 -42.06 91.52 38.74
N LEU A 357 -40.79 91.94 38.80
CA LEU A 357 -40.40 93.20 39.42
C LEU A 357 -41.02 94.38 38.67
N VAL A 358 -40.87 94.44 37.35
CA VAL A 358 -41.49 95.49 36.51
C VAL A 358 -43.01 95.48 36.64
N ARG A 359 -43.66 94.31 36.74
CA ARG A 359 -45.10 94.21 37.04
C ARG A 359 -45.46 94.82 38.40
N LYS A 360 -44.64 94.61 39.44
CA LYS A 360 -44.85 95.24 40.74
C LYS A 360 -44.66 96.76 40.66
N GLU A 361 -43.63 97.23 39.98
CA GLU A 361 -43.36 98.66 39.79
C GLU A 361 -44.47 99.35 38.99
N THR A 362 -44.92 98.75 37.89
CA THR A 362 -46.05 99.27 37.09
C THR A 362 -47.34 99.31 37.90
N ASN A 363 -47.64 98.29 38.71
CA ASN A 363 -48.77 98.32 39.64
C ASN A 363 -48.62 99.42 40.71
N GLN A 364 -47.42 99.64 41.26
CA GLN A 364 -47.17 100.73 42.21
C GLN A 364 -47.32 102.11 41.55
N LEU A 365 -46.78 102.28 40.34
CA LEU A 365 -46.97 103.51 39.55
C LEU A 365 -48.44 103.73 39.22
N HIS A 366 -49.19 102.66 38.92
CA HIS A 366 -50.64 102.74 38.70
C HIS A 366 -51.36 103.22 39.96
N GLN A 367 -51.10 102.61 41.13
CA GLN A 367 -51.66 103.06 42.42
C GLN A 367 -51.29 104.52 42.73
N LYS A 368 -50.03 104.91 42.49
CA LYS A 368 -49.58 106.31 42.65
C LYS A 368 -50.33 107.23 41.69
N GLY A 369 -50.56 106.79 40.45
CA GLY A 369 -51.37 107.46 39.44
C GLY A 369 -52.82 107.65 39.91
N GLU A 370 -53.45 106.61 40.46
CA GLU A 370 -54.81 106.69 41.04
C GLU A 370 -54.86 107.69 42.20
N VAL A 371 -53.89 107.67 43.10
CA VAL A 371 -53.80 108.64 44.22
C VAL A 371 -53.62 110.06 43.70
N MET A 372 -52.73 110.29 42.73
CA MET A 372 -52.56 111.61 42.12
C MET A 372 -53.82 112.06 41.39
N HIS A 373 -54.51 111.15 40.69
CA HIS A 373 -55.77 111.46 40.03
C HIS A 373 -56.85 111.86 41.05
N ALA A 374 -57.00 111.11 42.15
CA ALA A 374 -57.90 111.45 43.24
C ALA A 374 -57.55 112.80 43.90
N GLN A 375 -56.27 113.14 44.02
CA GLN A 375 -55.83 114.46 44.49
C GLN A 375 -56.18 115.57 43.49
N SER A 376 -55.98 115.34 42.19
CA SER A 376 -56.36 116.28 41.14
C SER A 376 -57.87 116.53 41.15
N LEU A 377 -58.68 115.48 41.33
CA LEU A 377 -60.14 115.57 41.45
C LEU A 377 -60.57 116.37 42.69
N LYS A 378 -59.93 116.16 43.85
CA LYS A 378 -60.14 117.01 45.04
C LYS A 378 -59.74 118.47 44.80
N MET A 379 -58.69 118.71 44.01
CA MET A 379 -58.26 120.06 43.67
C MET A 379 -59.24 120.74 42.72
N GLN A 380 -59.77 120.00 41.73
CA GLN A 380 -60.84 120.47 40.85
C GLN A 380 -62.11 120.81 41.64
N GLN A 381 -62.53 119.94 42.58
CA GLN A 381 -63.64 120.23 43.47
C GLN A 381 -63.42 121.51 44.30
N LYS A 382 -62.20 121.72 44.82
CA LYS A 382 -61.86 122.97 45.53
C LYS A 382 -61.98 124.19 44.61
N LEU A 383 -61.48 124.10 43.38
CA LEU A 383 -61.61 125.19 42.40
C LEU A 383 -63.08 125.50 42.11
N GLU A 384 -63.90 124.48 41.91
CA GLU A 384 -65.34 124.66 41.68
C GLU A 384 -66.04 125.31 42.88
N THR A 385 -65.71 124.90 44.11
CA THR A 385 -66.26 125.57 45.31
C THR A 385 -65.79 127.02 45.43
N LEU A 386 -64.56 127.33 45.03
CA LEU A 386 -64.03 128.70 45.03
C LEU A 386 -64.74 129.55 43.95
N GLU A 387 -65.00 129.00 42.78
CA GLU A 387 -65.78 129.67 41.73
C GLU A 387 -67.21 129.94 42.19
N GLN A 388 -67.86 128.99 42.85
CA GLN A 388 -69.19 129.20 43.45
C GLN A 388 -69.18 130.30 44.53
N VAL A 389 -68.14 130.35 45.38
CA VAL A 389 -67.98 131.41 46.38
C VAL A 389 -67.74 132.77 45.70
N LYS A 390 -66.91 132.82 44.66
CA LYS A 390 -66.67 134.03 43.86
C LYS A 390 -67.96 134.55 43.24
N ALA A 391 -68.74 133.69 42.59
CA ALA A 391 -70.02 134.07 41.99
C ALA A 391 -71.02 134.62 43.03
N ARG A 392 -71.07 134.03 44.24
CA ARG A 392 -71.88 134.56 45.35
C ARG A 392 -71.41 135.95 45.81
N LEU A 393 -70.09 136.19 45.85
CA LEU A 393 -69.55 137.49 46.21
C LEU A 393 -69.84 138.54 45.15
N GLU A 394 -69.73 138.20 43.87
CA GLU A 394 -70.10 139.09 42.75
C GLU A 394 -71.58 139.46 42.80
N GLN A 395 -72.48 138.50 43.01
CA GLN A 395 -73.91 138.77 43.16
C GLN A 395 -74.21 139.68 44.36
N ARG A 396 -73.47 139.52 45.47
CA ARG A 396 -73.62 140.36 46.66
C ARG A 396 -73.08 141.77 46.47
N LEU A 397 -72.00 141.93 45.69
CA LEU A 397 -71.48 143.24 45.28
C LEU A 397 -72.49 143.97 44.39
N GLU A 398 -73.12 143.28 43.45
CA GLU A 398 -74.16 143.84 42.59
C GLU A 398 -75.38 144.31 43.39
N GLN A 399 -75.86 143.49 44.35
CA GLN A 399 -76.94 143.89 45.27
C GLN A 399 -76.58 145.12 46.11
N LEU A 400 -75.32 145.21 46.59
CA LEU A 400 -74.85 146.38 47.33
C LEU A 400 -74.76 147.62 46.44
N ASN A 401 -74.31 147.49 45.19
CA ASN A 401 -74.26 148.61 44.24
C ASN A 401 -75.65 149.16 43.92
N GLN A 402 -76.62 148.29 43.65
CA GLN A 402 -78.02 148.70 43.45
C GLN A 402 -78.60 149.37 44.71
N GLY A 403 -78.23 148.88 45.90
CA GLY A 403 -78.55 149.53 47.17
C GLY A 403 -77.97 150.95 47.25
N ILE A 404 -76.68 151.12 46.94
CA ILE A 404 -76.01 152.43 46.94
C ILE A 404 -76.67 153.41 45.96
N GLU A 405 -77.02 152.96 44.75
CA GLU A 405 -77.71 153.79 43.76
C GLU A 405 -79.08 154.25 44.27
N SER A 406 -79.85 153.36 44.91
CA SER A 406 -81.14 153.72 45.51
C SER A 406 -80.99 154.78 46.63
N TYR A 407 -79.96 154.67 47.47
CA TYR A 407 -79.66 155.66 48.50
C TYR A 407 -79.23 157.01 47.91
N GLN A 408 -78.51 157.02 46.79
CA GLN A 408 -78.10 158.26 46.12
C GLN A 408 -79.29 159.01 45.50
N VAL A 409 -80.28 158.29 44.95
CA VAL A 409 -81.53 158.89 44.46
C VAL A 409 -82.35 159.47 45.62
N GLN A 410 -82.52 158.73 46.71
CA GLN A 410 -83.21 159.24 47.92
C GLN A 410 -82.54 160.49 48.49
N MET A 411 -81.20 160.55 48.50
CA MET A 411 -80.46 161.73 48.96
C MET A 411 -80.64 162.96 48.05
N LYS A 412 -80.87 162.77 46.74
CA LYS A 412 -81.20 163.86 45.81
C LYS A 412 -82.61 164.40 46.06
N ASP A 413 -83.58 163.52 46.25
CA ASP A 413 -84.97 163.90 46.49
C ASP A 413 -85.13 164.67 47.82
N LEU A 414 -84.51 164.17 48.90
CA LEU A 414 -84.50 164.86 50.21
C LEU A 414 -83.81 166.23 50.15
N ARG A 415 -82.77 166.41 49.33
CA ARG A 415 -82.15 167.73 49.12
C ARG A 415 -83.09 168.69 48.39
N SER A 416 -83.85 168.19 47.42
CA SER A 416 -84.84 169.01 46.71
C SER A 416 -86.00 169.45 47.62
N GLU A 417 -86.46 168.55 48.51
CA GLU A 417 -87.48 168.88 49.51
C GLU A 417 -86.98 169.89 50.55
N GLN A 418 -85.74 169.76 51.02
CA GLN A 418 -85.13 170.76 51.90
C GLN A 418 -85.07 172.16 51.24
N PHE A 419 -84.78 172.22 49.94
CA PHE A 419 -84.74 173.49 49.21
C PHE A 419 -86.15 174.10 49.07
N GLY A 420 -87.17 173.26 48.82
CA GLY A 420 -88.57 173.69 48.78
C GLY A 420 -89.11 174.18 50.13
N LEU A 421 -88.73 173.52 51.22
CA LEU A 421 -89.10 173.92 52.58
C LEU A 421 -88.42 175.23 53.01
N LYS A 422 -87.14 175.42 52.68
CA LYS A 422 -86.43 176.69 52.96
C LYS A 422 -87.09 177.89 52.27
N ARG A 423 -87.58 177.72 51.04
CA ARG A 423 -88.30 178.79 50.31
C ARG A 423 -89.64 179.13 50.97
N LYS A 424 -90.40 178.11 51.38
CA LYS A 424 -91.69 178.29 52.08
C LYS A 424 -91.53 178.98 53.45
N VAL A 425 -90.42 178.74 54.17
CA VAL A 425 -90.12 179.43 55.43
C VAL A 425 -89.80 180.91 55.18
N ALA A 426 -88.98 181.22 54.16
CA ALA A 426 -88.64 182.60 53.81
C ALA A 426 -89.88 183.42 53.38
N ASP A 427 -90.80 182.83 52.60
CA ASP A 427 -92.05 183.49 52.20
C ASP A 427 -92.96 183.77 53.40
N LYS A 428 -93.02 182.84 54.38
CA LYS A 428 -93.79 183.04 55.62
C LYS A 428 -93.17 184.07 56.57
N GLU A 429 -91.84 184.15 56.65
CA GLU A 429 -91.14 185.20 57.42
C GLU A 429 -91.39 186.59 56.84
N SER A 430 -91.39 186.73 55.51
CA SER A 430 -91.77 187.98 54.84
C SER A 430 -93.23 188.37 55.14
N GLY A 431 -94.16 187.41 55.11
CA GLY A 431 -95.56 187.63 55.46
C GLY A 431 -95.77 188.04 56.92
N LEU A 432 -95.01 187.46 57.85
CA LEU A 432 -95.04 187.84 59.27
C LEU A 432 -94.47 189.24 59.51
N GLN A 433 -93.43 189.65 58.78
CA GLN A 433 -92.90 191.01 58.87
C GLN A 433 -93.90 192.06 58.35
N GLN A 434 -94.64 191.78 57.28
CA GLN A 434 -95.71 192.66 56.80
C GLN A 434 -96.89 192.75 57.79
N ALA A 435 -97.31 191.63 58.38
CA ALA A 435 -98.33 191.63 59.42
C ALA A 435 -97.90 192.40 60.68
N GLY A 436 -96.62 192.30 61.05
CA GLY A 436 -96.03 193.07 62.16
C GLY A 436 -95.86 194.57 61.89
N ALA A 437 -95.91 195.01 60.63
CA ALA A 437 -95.98 196.43 60.28
C ALA A 437 -97.42 196.96 60.40
N MET A 438 -98.40 196.21 59.89
CA MET A 438 -99.83 196.57 60.04
C MET A 438 -100.29 196.62 61.50
N LEU A 439 -99.79 195.71 62.35
CA LEU A 439 -100.09 195.76 63.78
C LEU A 439 -99.55 197.04 64.46
N ARG A 440 -98.38 197.52 64.06
CA ARG A 440 -97.82 198.79 64.57
C ARG A 440 -98.63 200.01 64.10
N ASP A 441 -99.14 199.99 62.88
CA ASP A 441 -100.03 201.04 62.39
C ASP A 441 -101.40 201.02 63.12
N LEU A 442 -101.90 199.83 63.47
CA LEU A 442 -103.11 199.69 64.29
C LEU A 442 -102.89 200.11 65.74
N GLU A 443 -101.72 199.82 66.32
CA GLU A 443 -101.34 200.26 67.67
C GLU A 443 -101.21 201.79 67.75
N THR A 444 -100.65 202.43 66.72
CA THR A 444 -100.57 203.91 66.66
C THR A 444 -101.96 204.55 66.47
N HIS A 445 -102.86 203.92 65.71
CA HIS A 445 -104.26 204.34 65.63
C HIS A 445 -105.01 204.16 66.95
N ALA A 446 -104.80 203.04 67.65
CA ALA A 446 -105.41 202.80 68.95
C ALA A 446 -104.91 203.81 70.00
N ALA A 447 -103.61 204.14 70.00
CA ALA A 447 -103.02 205.15 70.86
C ALA A 447 -103.64 206.54 70.62
N HIS A 448 -103.82 206.92 69.34
CA HIS A 448 -104.48 208.17 68.96
C HIS A 448 -105.94 208.23 69.45
N LEU A 449 -106.69 207.13 69.34
CA LEU A 449 -108.07 207.05 69.83
C LEU A 449 -108.18 207.12 71.36
N THR A 450 -107.24 206.52 72.09
CA THR A 450 -107.19 206.66 73.56
C THR A 450 -106.89 208.09 73.99
N GLU A 451 -106.04 208.80 73.26
CA GLU A 451 -105.72 210.19 73.56
C GLU A 451 -106.89 211.13 73.27
N GLU A 452 -107.64 210.89 72.18
CA GLU A 452 -108.90 211.60 71.90
C GLU A 452 -109.96 211.34 72.98
N LEU A 453 -110.05 210.11 73.48
CA LEU A 453 -110.98 209.74 74.55
C LEU A 453 -110.64 210.47 75.86
N ASP A 454 -109.36 210.58 76.21
CA ASP A 454 -108.94 211.28 77.43
C ASP A 454 -109.09 212.80 77.31
N GLN A 455 -108.84 213.37 76.12
CA GLN A 455 -109.16 214.78 75.86
C GLN A 455 -110.67 215.04 75.93
N ALA A 456 -111.51 214.10 75.49
CA ALA A 456 -112.96 214.19 75.61
C ALA A 456 -113.43 214.11 77.07
N LYS A 457 -112.84 213.22 77.89
CA LYS A 457 -113.11 213.13 79.33
C LYS A 457 -112.74 214.42 80.06
N VAL A 458 -111.60 215.02 79.74
CA VAL A 458 -111.18 216.30 80.35
C VAL A 458 -112.14 217.44 79.98
N ARG A 459 -112.63 217.48 78.73
CA ARG A 459 -113.67 218.45 78.32
C ARG A 459 -115.00 218.20 79.01
N TYR A 460 -115.37 216.93 79.23
CA TYR A 460 -116.58 216.55 79.96
C TYR A 460 -116.49 216.99 81.43
N GLY A 461 -115.36 216.74 82.10
CA GLY A 461 -115.12 217.19 83.47
C GLY A 461 -115.18 218.71 83.62
N LYS A 462 -114.63 219.47 82.67
CA LYS A 462 -114.75 220.94 82.67
C LYS A 462 -116.20 221.42 82.49
N LYS A 463 -117.01 220.76 81.66
CA LYS A 463 -118.43 221.08 81.52
C LYS A 463 -119.25 220.70 82.76
N GLN A 464 -118.88 219.60 83.41
CA GLN A 464 -119.54 219.12 84.62
C GLN A 464 -119.28 220.06 85.81
N GLN A 465 -118.07 220.60 85.93
CA GLN A 465 -117.77 221.65 86.91
C GLN A 465 -118.48 222.98 86.61
N GLN A 466 -118.65 223.32 85.32
CA GLN A 466 -119.47 224.47 84.93
C GLN A 466 -120.94 224.28 85.30
N LEU A 467 -121.47 223.05 85.21
CA LEU A 467 -122.83 222.69 85.65
C LEU A 467 -122.96 222.77 87.18
N GLU A 468 -122.06 222.15 87.93
CA GLU A 468 -122.08 222.20 89.40
C GLU A 468 -121.93 223.63 89.95
N GLY A 469 -121.15 224.48 89.29
CA GLY A 469 -121.03 225.89 89.69
C GLY A 469 -122.29 226.71 89.36
N LEU A 470 -122.92 226.45 88.21
CA LEU A 470 -124.21 227.04 87.88
C LEU A 470 -125.31 226.56 88.85
N GLU A 471 -125.24 225.31 89.31
CA GLU A 471 -126.13 224.77 90.34
C GLU A 471 -125.89 225.42 91.71
N GLN A 472 -124.64 225.68 92.09
CA GLN A 472 -124.36 226.44 93.31
C GLN A 472 -124.86 227.89 93.22
N ARG A 473 -124.76 228.51 92.04
CA ARG A 473 -125.39 229.82 91.76
C ARG A 473 -126.93 229.75 91.80
N LEU A 474 -127.53 228.61 91.44
CA LEU A 474 -128.97 228.37 91.61
C LEU A 474 -129.35 228.15 93.09
N GLN A 475 -128.50 227.52 93.90
CA GLN A 475 -128.72 227.41 95.34
C GLN A 475 -128.50 228.75 96.07
N GLN A 476 -127.58 229.57 95.58
CA GLN A 476 -127.47 231.00 95.89
C GLN A 476 -128.79 231.74 95.62
N PHE A 477 -129.57 231.28 94.63
CA PHE A 477 -130.84 231.90 94.24
C PHE A 477 -132.08 231.35 94.96
N LEU A 478 -132.08 230.07 95.36
CA LEU A 478 -133.25 229.44 96.03
C LEU A 478 -133.27 229.65 97.55
N SER A 479 -132.10 229.84 98.18
CA SER A 479 -132.00 230.03 99.65
C SER A 479 -132.00 231.50 100.08
N SER A 480 -131.81 232.43 99.14
CA SER A 480 -132.19 233.83 99.36
C SER A 480 -133.67 233.99 99.02
N ARG A 481 -134.52 233.97 100.04
CA ARG A 481 -135.88 234.53 99.98
C ARG A 481 -136.23 235.13 101.35
N SER A 482 -136.43 236.44 101.49
CA SER A 482 -137.77 237.03 101.30
C SER A 482 -138.47 236.40 100.10
N TYR A 483 -139.71 235.88 100.25
CA TYR A 483 -140.62 235.27 99.24
C TYR A 483 -141.01 233.84 99.65
N ARG A 484 -141.89 233.63 100.63
CA ARG A 484 -143.25 234.16 100.66
C ARG A 484 -143.86 234.05 102.06
N LEU A 485 -144.62 235.08 102.40
CA LEU A 485 -145.45 235.24 103.59
C LEU A 485 -146.29 233.98 103.86
N THR A 486 -146.40 233.60 105.14
CA THR A 486 -147.44 232.75 105.74
C THR A 486 -148.37 231.99 104.79
N ALA A 487 -148.24 230.66 104.76
CA ALA A 487 -149.40 229.79 104.89
C ALA A 487 -149.12 228.93 106.14
N PRO A 488 -149.56 229.36 107.33
CA PRO A 488 -149.44 228.55 108.52
C PRO A 488 -150.36 227.35 108.29
N LEU A 489 -149.85 226.14 108.56
CA LEU A 489 -150.58 224.87 108.40
C LEU A 489 -150.77 224.39 106.94
N ARG A 490 -150.10 223.27 106.62
CA ARG A 490 -150.59 222.02 105.96
C ARG A 490 -149.35 221.27 105.44
N LYS A 491 -148.88 220.12 105.95
CA LYS A 491 -149.53 218.96 106.59
C LYS A 491 -150.80 218.51 105.87
N MET A 492 -150.87 217.22 105.54
CA MET A 492 -152.04 216.56 104.99
C MET A 492 -152.35 216.79 103.50
N ARG A 493 -151.51 216.16 102.68
CA ARG A 493 -151.91 215.27 101.57
C ARG A 493 -150.59 214.85 100.90
N ALA A 494 -149.85 213.83 101.35
CA ALA A 494 -150.25 212.51 101.80
C ALA A 494 -151.07 211.77 100.75
N LEU A 495 -150.45 210.68 100.27
CA LEU A 495 -151.07 209.43 99.86
C LEU A 495 -151.86 209.48 98.55
N ILE A 496 -151.57 208.53 97.65
CA ILE A 496 -152.22 208.31 96.34
C ILE A 496 -151.74 209.39 95.34
N SER A 497 -151.09 209.11 94.22
CA SER A 497 -150.94 207.92 93.38
C SER A 497 -149.58 208.09 92.67
N GLY A 498 -148.73 207.09 92.55
CA GLY A 498 -149.08 205.78 92.03
C GLY A 498 -148.55 205.68 90.61
N GLY A 499 -147.79 204.61 90.36
CA GLY A 499 -147.07 204.32 89.12
C GLY A 499 -145.57 204.24 89.37
N GLN A 500 -145.16 203.53 90.42
CA GLN A 500 -144.67 202.14 90.34
C GLN A 500 -143.28 202.04 89.71
N ILE A 501 -142.34 201.89 90.67
CA ILE A 501 -140.98 201.33 90.67
C ILE A 501 -140.00 201.92 89.67
#